data_AF-A0A973AYV8-F1
#
_entry.id   AF-A0A973AYV8-F1
#
_cell.length_a   1.000
_cell.length_b   1.000
_cell.length_c   1.000
_cell.angle_alpha   90.00
_cell.angle_beta   90.00
_cell.angle_gamma   90.00
#
_symmetry.space_group_name_H-M   'P 1'
#
loop_
_entity.id
_entity.type
_entity.pdbx_description
1 polymer ?
#
loop_
_entity_poly.entity_id
_entity_poly.type
_entity_poly.pdbx_seq_one_letter_code
_entity_poly.pdbx_strand_id
1 'polypeptide(L)'
;MVGSTTGGGKGPQELQILSSANGIDWNLRSTDLLAIPGVSVLDPSLKLVNGQLRLWFGYAPDMNHDNSRIANGILTLGSVPAAVVAKPGTSCVKAGTKATFQGKPVICKKTKGTLVWVRVR
;
A
#
# COMPACT_ATOMS: atom_id res chain seq x y z
N MET A 1 -1.87 -6.74 -3.97
CA MET A 1 -2.52 -6.80 -5.30
C MET A 1 -2.07 -5.60 -6.10
N VAL A 2 -1.91 -5.75 -7.41
CA VAL A 2 -1.92 -4.61 -8.33
C VAL A 2 -3.26 -4.64 -9.03
N GLY A 3 -3.94 -3.49 -9.05
CA GLY A 3 -5.25 -3.34 -9.67
C GLY A 3 -5.25 -2.16 -10.62
N SER A 4 -6.03 -2.27 -11.69
CA SER A 4 -6.39 -1.11 -12.50
C SER A 4 -7.57 -0.41 -11.83
N THR A 5 -7.43 0.87 -11.51
CA THR A 5 -8.51 1.66 -10.93
C THR A 5 -8.72 2.92 -11.73
N THR A 6 -9.93 3.45 -11.76
CA THR A 6 -10.18 4.79 -12.31
C THR A 6 -9.37 5.81 -11.51
N GLY A 7 -8.37 6.46 -12.12
CA GLY A 7 -7.71 7.63 -11.55
C GLY A 7 -8.79 8.63 -11.14
N GLY A 8 -8.65 9.22 -9.95
CA GLY A 8 -9.74 9.90 -9.23
C GLY A 8 -10.70 10.69 -10.13
N GLY A 9 -11.94 10.20 -10.29
CA GLY A 9 -13.02 10.88 -11.01
C GLY A 9 -12.93 10.83 -12.54
N LYS A 10 -13.48 9.77 -13.16
CA LYS A 10 -13.72 9.62 -14.62
C LYS A 10 -12.49 9.72 -15.55
N GLY A 11 -11.28 9.76 -15.01
CA GLY A 11 -10.04 9.77 -15.78
C GLY A 11 -9.67 8.41 -16.38
N PRO A 12 -8.57 8.35 -17.16
CA PRO A 12 -8.01 7.10 -17.63
C PRO A 12 -7.68 6.17 -16.45
N GLN A 13 -7.68 4.87 -16.70
CA GLN A 13 -7.35 3.89 -15.66
C GLN A 13 -5.84 3.89 -15.39
N GLU A 14 -5.48 3.75 -14.11
CA GLU A 14 -4.10 3.77 -13.62
C GLU A 14 -3.81 2.49 -12.84
N LEU A 15 -2.54 2.06 -12.82
CA LEU A 15 -2.14 0.92 -11.99
C LEU A 15 -1.87 1.37 -10.56
N GLN A 16 -2.51 0.70 -9.63
CA GLN A 16 -2.42 0.93 -8.19
C GLN A 16 -1.87 -0.28 -7.45
N ILE A 17 -1.20 -0.04 -6.32
CA ILE A 17 -0.87 -1.10 -5.36
C ILE A 17 -1.87 -1.07 -4.22
N LEU A 18 -2.55 -2.19 -4.02
CA LEU A 18 -3.45 -2.43 -2.90
C LEU A 18 -2.83 -3.48 -1.97
N SER A 19 -2.98 -3.26 -0.67
CA SER A 19 -2.53 -4.17 0.38
C SER A 19 -3.72 -4.61 1.23
N SER A 20 -3.74 -5.88 1.61
CA SER A 20 -4.76 -6.44 2.49
C SER A 20 -4.13 -7.43 3.43
N ALA A 21 -4.61 -7.45 4.68
CA ALA A 21 -4.21 -8.45 5.67
C ALA A 21 -5.10 -9.71 5.64
N ASN A 22 -6.32 -9.58 5.11
CA ASN A 22 -7.35 -10.64 5.14
C ASN A 22 -7.92 -10.99 3.75
N GLY A 23 -7.46 -10.31 2.69
CA GLY A 23 -7.96 -10.49 1.32
C GLY A 23 -9.34 -9.88 1.06
N ILE A 24 -9.97 -9.26 2.07
CA ILE A 24 -11.32 -8.68 1.99
C ILE A 24 -11.23 -7.15 2.08
N ASP A 25 -10.54 -6.64 3.09
CA ASP A 25 -10.34 -5.21 3.30
C ASP A 25 -9.06 -4.76 2.61
N TRP A 26 -9.18 -3.81 1.67
CA TRP A 26 -8.07 -3.36 0.86
C TRP A 26 -7.70 -1.91 1.18
N ASN A 27 -6.42 -1.69 1.45
CA ASN A 27 -5.84 -0.37 1.60
C ASN A 27 -5.09 -0.01 0.32
N LEU A 28 -5.54 1.06 -0.33
CA LEU A 28 -4.86 1.69 -1.45
C LEU A 28 -3.58 2.38 -0.94
N ARG A 29 -2.44 2.18 -1.62
CA ARG A 29 -1.23 2.98 -1.35
C ARG A 29 -1.46 4.42 -1.77
N SER A 30 -0.81 5.36 -1.07
CA SER A 30 -0.91 6.80 -1.37
C SER A 30 -0.29 7.23 -2.70
N THR A 31 0.42 6.32 -3.38
CA THR A 31 1.16 6.62 -4.59
C THR A 31 0.86 5.55 -5.61
N ASP A 32 0.48 6.00 -6.80
CA ASP A 32 0.17 5.15 -7.93
C ASP A 32 1.41 4.37 -8.33
N LEU A 33 1.21 3.15 -8.83
CA LEU A 33 2.30 2.38 -9.40
C LEU A 33 2.68 2.90 -10.78
N LEU A 34 1.68 3.21 -11.60
CA LEU A 34 1.88 3.76 -12.93
C LEU A 34 0.62 4.51 -13.37
N ALA A 35 0.80 5.79 -13.67
CA ALA A 35 -0.17 6.63 -14.35
C ALA A 35 0.47 7.18 -15.63
N ILE A 36 -0.13 6.91 -16.78
CA ILE A 36 0.33 7.44 -18.07
C ILE A 36 -0.72 8.46 -18.54
N PRO A 37 -0.36 9.75 -18.72
CA PRO A 37 -1.31 10.76 -19.15
C PRO A 37 -2.01 10.38 -20.47
N GLY A 38 -3.34 10.42 -20.48
CA GLY A 38 -4.16 10.15 -21.67
C GLY A 38 -4.25 8.68 -22.10
N VAL A 39 -3.70 7.74 -21.32
CA VAL A 39 -3.69 6.32 -21.65
C VAL A 39 -4.24 5.50 -20.49
N SER A 40 -5.24 4.66 -20.77
CA SER A 40 -5.71 3.66 -19.80
C SER A 40 -4.76 2.47 -19.78
N VAL A 41 -4.28 2.13 -18.59
CA VAL A 41 -3.58 0.87 -18.30
C VAL A 41 -4.55 -0.11 -17.65
N LEU A 42 -4.56 -1.35 -18.13
CA LEU A 42 -5.65 -2.32 -17.93
C LEU A 42 -5.09 -3.68 -17.50
N ASP A 43 -5.95 -4.47 -16.85
CA ASP A 43 -5.77 -5.91 -16.60
C ASP A 43 -4.36 -6.32 -16.14
N PRO A 44 -3.87 -5.77 -15.02
CA PRO A 44 -2.54 -6.13 -14.52
C PRO A 44 -2.49 -7.59 -14.09
N SER A 45 -1.40 -8.26 -14.45
CA SER A 45 -1.09 -9.61 -14.02
C SER A 45 0.31 -9.66 -13.40
N LEU A 46 0.46 -10.41 -12.31
CA LEU A 46 1.69 -10.48 -11.53
C LEU A 46 2.17 -11.92 -11.40
N LYS A 47 3.48 -12.13 -11.54
CA LYS A 47 4.10 -13.43 -11.27
C LYS A 47 5.47 -13.26 -10.63
N LEU A 48 5.76 -14.05 -9.60
CA LEU A 48 7.11 -14.17 -9.07
C LEU A 48 7.92 -15.10 -9.99
N VAL A 49 8.96 -14.56 -10.62
CA VAL A 49 9.86 -15.29 -11.53
C VAL A 49 11.30 -15.03 -11.09
N ASN A 50 12.03 -16.08 -10.70
CA ASN A 50 13.42 -15.99 -10.23
C ASN A 50 13.62 -14.97 -9.10
N GLY A 51 12.69 -14.93 -8.13
CA GLY A 51 12.74 -13.99 -7.01
C GLY A 51 12.37 -12.54 -7.36
N GLN A 52 12.04 -12.25 -8.62
CA GLN A 52 11.59 -10.93 -9.07
C GLN A 52 10.09 -10.95 -9.33
N LEU A 53 9.39 -9.97 -8.78
CA LEU A 53 7.98 -9.78 -9.09
C LEU A 53 7.85 -9.14 -10.46
N ARG A 54 7.33 -9.87 -11.44
CA ARG A 54 7.10 -9.39 -12.80
C ARG A 54 5.65 -8.98 -12.95
N LEU A 55 5.45 -7.85 -13.61
CA LEU A 55 4.15 -7.26 -13.91
C LEU A 55 3.97 -7.20 -15.42
N TRP A 56 2.78 -7.61 -15.87
CA TRP A 56 2.27 -7.39 -17.22
C TRP A 56 0.98 -6.59 -17.12
N PHE A 57 0.71 -5.75 -18.11
CA PHE A 57 -0.54 -4.99 -18.19
C PHE A 57 -0.85 -4.66 -19.64
N GLY A 58 -2.14 -4.54 -19.93
CA GLY A 58 -2.64 -4.00 -21.19
C GLY A 58 -2.63 -2.48 -21.18
N TYR A 59 -2.51 -1.86 -22.34
CA TYR A 59 -2.82 -0.44 -22.51
C TYR A 59 -3.32 -0.17 -23.92
N ALA A 60 -4.17 0.84 -24.05
CA ALA A 60 -4.73 1.29 -25.33
C ALA A 60 -4.16 2.69 -25.65
N PRO A 61 -3.14 2.79 -26.53
CA PRO A 61 -2.65 4.08 -27.01
C PRO A 61 -3.80 4.90 -27.61
N ASP A 62 -3.82 6.21 -27.34
CA ASP A 62 -4.84 7.14 -27.85
C ASP A 62 -6.28 6.72 -27.51
N MET A 63 -6.46 5.89 -26.47
CA MET A 63 -7.72 5.26 -26.08
C MET A 63 -8.36 4.39 -27.18
N ASN A 64 -7.57 3.92 -28.15
CA ASN A 64 -8.03 3.01 -29.19
C ASN A 64 -7.80 1.55 -28.77
N HIS A 65 -8.88 0.86 -28.43
CA HIS A 65 -8.83 -0.54 -28.03
C HIS A 65 -8.38 -1.50 -29.15
N ASP A 66 -8.57 -1.15 -30.43
CA ASP A 66 -8.08 -1.95 -31.55
C ASP A 66 -6.55 -1.99 -31.61
N ASN A 67 -5.89 -0.98 -31.03
CA ASN A 67 -4.44 -0.86 -30.93
C ASN A 67 -3.90 -1.28 -29.56
N SER A 68 -4.66 -2.07 -28.80
CA SER A 68 -4.24 -2.52 -27.46
C SER A 68 -2.91 -3.26 -27.51
N ARG A 69 -2.03 -2.98 -26.55
CA ARG A 69 -0.71 -3.59 -26.42
C ARG A 69 -0.51 -4.14 -25.02
N ILE A 70 0.35 -5.14 -24.91
CA ILE A 70 0.81 -5.66 -23.62
C ILE A 70 2.20 -5.11 -23.34
N ALA A 71 2.37 -4.47 -22.18
CA ALA A 71 3.66 -4.06 -21.65
C ALA A 71 4.04 -4.96 -20.47
N ASN A 72 5.35 -5.00 -20.15
CA ASN A 72 5.84 -5.74 -19.00
C ASN A 72 7.03 -5.03 -18.33
N GLY A 73 7.24 -5.33 -17.05
CA GLY A 73 8.35 -4.79 -16.28
C GLY A 73 8.59 -5.55 -14.98
N ILE A 74 9.71 -5.25 -14.33
CA ILE A 74 10.01 -5.72 -12.99
C ILE A 74 9.36 -4.73 -12.01
N LEU A 75 8.51 -5.25 -11.12
CA LEU A 75 7.91 -4.48 -10.06
C LEU A 75 8.83 -4.49 -8.84
N THR A 76 9.47 -3.35 -8.59
CA THR A 76 10.16 -3.09 -7.33
C THR A 76 9.17 -2.50 -6.36
N LEU A 77 8.69 -3.31 -5.41
CA LEU A 77 7.97 -2.79 -4.25
C LEU A 77 9.00 -2.02 -3.42
N GLY A 78 9.06 -0.70 -3.58
CA GLY A 78 9.91 0.15 -2.74
C GLY A 78 9.75 -0.17 -1.26
N SER A 79 10.73 0.20 -0.44
CA SER A 79 10.73 -0.08 1.00
C SER A 79 9.37 0.29 1.61
N VAL A 80 8.72 -0.68 2.25
CA VAL A 80 7.56 -0.40 3.10
C VAL A 80 8.01 0.66 4.09
N PRO A 81 7.34 1.84 4.21
CA PRO A 81 7.64 2.77 5.28
C PRO A 81 7.60 1.97 6.56
N ALA A 82 8.73 1.90 7.27
CA ALA A 82 8.81 1.13 8.50
C ALA A 82 7.61 1.58 9.35
N ALA A 83 6.79 0.61 9.79
CA ALA A 83 5.69 0.92 10.68
C ALA A 83 6.28 1.78 11.81
N VAL A 84 5.74 3.00 11.98
CA VAL A 84 6.22 3.91 13.02
C VAL A 84 5.89 3.23 14.35
N VAL A 85 6.84 2.44 14.85
CA VAL A 85 6.80 1.91 16.19
C VAL A 85 6.98 3.13 17.06
N ALA A 86 5.89 3.63 17.62
CA ALA A 86 5.90 4.73 18.55
C ALA A 86 6.95 4.42 19.64
N LYS A 87 8.05 5.16 19.64
CA LYS A 87 9.13 4.97 20.60
C LYS A 87 8.57 5.31 21.98
N PRO A 88 8.69 4.42 22.97
CA PRO A 88 8.27 4.78 24.32
C PRO A 88 9.13 5.94 24.84
N GLY A 89 8.46 6.98 25.34
CA GLY A 89 9.07 8.31 25.62
C GLY A 89 8.38 9.48 24.91
N THR A 90 7.51 9.20 23.92
CA THR A 90 6.60 10.18 23.28
C THR A 90 5.12 9.78 23.43
N SER A 91 4.20 10.63 22.99
CA SER A 91 2.76 10.32 22.92
C SER A 91 2.50 9.09 22.05
N CYS A 92 1.71 8.14 22.56
CA CYS A 92 1.36 6.95 21.79
C CYS A 92 0.17 7.24 20.88
N VAL A 93 0.23 6.78 19.63
CA VAL A 93 -0.74 7.14 18.58
C VAL A 93 -1.91 6.17 18.46
N LYS A 94 -1.82 4.96 19.04
CA LYS A 94 -2.85 3.93 18.93
C LYS A 94 -2.96 3.07 20.18
N ALA A 95 -4.16 3.02 20.77
CA ALA A 95 -4.46 2.15 21.90
C ALA A 95 -4.20 0.67 21.55
N GLY A 96 -3.68 -0.10 22.51
CA GLY A 96 -3.34 -1.51 22.35
C GLY A 96 -1.95 -1.77 21.79
N THR A 97 -1.25 -0.76 21.27
CA THR A 97 0.16 -0.89 20.84
C THR A 97 1.02 -1.33 22.02
N LYS A 98 1.79 -2.40 21.84
CA LYS A 98 2.76 -2.89 22.84
C LYS A 98 4.17 -2.44 22.45
N ALA A 99 4.97 -2.08 23.44
CA ALA A 99 6.36 -1.70 23.25
C ALA A 99 7.18 -2.01 24.51
N THR A 100 8.49 -1.79 24.43
CA THR A 100 9.41 -1.93 25.58
C THR A 100 10.05 -0.58 25.89
N PHE A 101 9.91 -0.09 27.13
CA PHE A 101 10.59 1.11 27.60
C PHE A 101 11.52 0.75 28.76
N GLN A 102 12.81 1.05 28.63
CA GLN A 102 13.82 0.72 29.65
C GLN A 102 13.76 -0.75 30.10
N GLY A 103 13.61 -1.67 29.14
CA GLY A 103 13.52 -3.12 29.42
C GLY A 103 12.18 -3.60 30.01
N LYS A 104 11.18 -2.74 30.18
CA LYS A 104 9.87 -3.10 30.74
C LYS A 104 8.76 -3.04 29.68
N PRO A 105 7.83 -4.01 29.65
CA PRO A 105 6.71 -3.98 28.71
C PRO A 105 5.74 -2.85 29.06
N VAL A 106 5.37 -2.07 28.04
CA VAL A 106 4.38 -1.00 28.12
C VAL A 106 3.31 -1.21 27.04
N ILE A 107 2.10 -0.77 27.32
CA ILE A 107 0.97 -0.79 26.40
C ILE A 107 0.34 0.60 26.32
N CYS A 108 0.03 1.06 25.12
CA CYS A 108 -0.70 2.31 24.93
C CYS A 108 -2.16 2.14 25.36
N LYS A 109 -2.64 2.92 26.32
CA LYS A 109 -4.03 2.93 26.78
C LYS A 109 -4.62 4.34 26.70
N LYS A 110 -5.93 4.43 26.49
CA LYS A 110 -6.67 5.69 26.61
C LYS A 110 -6.99 5.94 28.08
N THR A 111 -6.48 7.02 28.63
CA THR A 111 -6.72 7.45 30.01
C THR A 111 -7.20 8.89 30.00
N LYS A 112 -8.41 9.13 30.53
CA LYS A 112 -9.06 10.45 30.56
C LYS A 112 -9.00 11.19 29.20
N GLY A 113 -9.34 10.48 28.13
CA GLY A 113 -9.38 11.04 26.77
C GLY A 113 -8.05 11.06 26.01
N THR A 114 -6.91 10.89 26.69
CA THR A 114 -5.57 10.97 26.07
C THR A 114 -4.94 9.58 25.94
N LEU A 115 -4.16 9.36 24.88
CA LEU A 115 -3.39 8.12 24.70
C LEU A 115 -2.04 8.21 25.40
N VAL A 116 -1.81 7.31 26.35
CA VAL A 116 -0.59 7.27 27.18
C VAL A 116 -0.02 5.86 27.28
N TRP A 117 1.30 5.76 27.43
CA TRP A 117 1.98 4.50 27.72
C TRP A 117 1.79 4.10 29.18
N VAL A 118 1.29 2.88 29.41
CA VAL A 118 1.08 2.31 30.74
C VAL A 118 1.89 1.03 30.87
N ARG A 119 2.60 0.84 31.99
CA ARG A 119 3.32 -0.41 32.27
C ARG A 119 2.34 -1.58 32.35
N VAL A 120 2.70 -2.68 31.70
CA VAL A 120 2.02 -3.97 31.90
C VAL A 120 2.63 -4.59 33.16
N ARG A 121 1.78 -4.94 34.14
CA ARG A 121 2.20 -5.72 35.31
C ARG A 121 2.39 -7.18 34.93
#